data_AF-A0A377BQ01-F1
#
_entry.id   AF-A0A377BQ01-F1
#
_cell.length_a   1.000
_cell.length_b   1.000
_cell.length_c   1.000
_cell.angle_alpha   90.00
_cell.angle_beta   90.00
_cell.angle_gamma   90.00
#
_symmetry.space_group_name_H-M   'P 1'
#
loop_
_entity.id
_entity.type
_entity.pdbx_description
1 polymer ?
#
loop_
_entity_poly.entity_id
_entity_poly.type
_entity_poly.pdbx_seq_one_letter_code
_entity_poly.pdbx_strand_id
1 'polypeptide(L)'
;MSQSAMAENLKLGFLVKQPEEPWFQTEWKFADKAGKDLGFEVIKIAVPDGEKTLNAIDSLAASGAKGFVICTPDPKLGSAIVAKARGYDMKVIAVDDQFVNAKGKPMDTVPLVMMAATKIGERQGQELYKEMQKRGWDVKESAVMAITANELDTARRRTTGSMDALKRPDSRKNKFIRYLPNLTTSRGHLTLPTQCWFNIRKLNIG
;
A
#
# COMPACT_ATOMS: atom_id res chain seq x y z
N MET A 1 -25.39 11.66 44.58
CA MET A 1 -24.18 12.22 43.94
C MET A 1 -24.02 11.53 42.60
N SER A 2 -24.33 12.23 41.50
CA SER A 2 -24.24 11.68 40.14
C SER A 2 -22.78 11.75 39.70
N GLN A 3 -22.07 10.64 39.84
CA GLN A 3 -20.73 10.48 39.29
C GLN A 3 -20.88 10.38 37.77
N SER A 4 -20.76 11.53 37.10
CA SER A 4 -20.50 11.57 35.67
C SER A 4 -19.17 10.86 35.44
N ALA A 5 -19.23 9.56 35.17
CA ALA A 5 -18.14 8.88 34.50
C ALA A 5 -17.83 9.72 33.26
N MET A 6 -16.66 10.37 33.25
CA MET A 6 -16.13 10.99 32.04
C MET A 6 -16.31 9.96 30.94
N ALA A 7 -17.17 10.21 29.97
CA ALA A 7 -17.32 9.32 28.83
C ALA A 7 -15.93 9.23 28.21
N GLU A 8 -15.24 8.11 28.41
CA GLU A 8 -13.96 7.89 27.77
C GLU A 8 -14.22 8.01 26.27
N ASN A 9 -13.58 8.99 25.63
CA ASN A 9 -13.70 9.19 24.20
C ASN A 9 -13.39 7.86 23.51
N LEU A 10 -14.22 7.47 22.55
CA LEU A 10 -14.01 6.26 21.76
C LEU A 10 -12.59 6.29 21.18
N LYS A 11 -11.82 5.22 21.33
CA LYS A 11 -10.45 5.10 20.80
C LYS A 11 -10.42 4.13 19.63
N LEU A 12 -9.80 4.55 18.53
CA LEU A 12 -9.57 3.73 17.35
C LEU A 12 -8.10 3.80 16.94
N GLY A 13 -7.51 2.65 16.60
CA GLY A 13 -6.13 2.59 16.09
C GLY A 13 -6.03 2.92 14.60
N PHE A 14 -4.91 3.51 14.20
CA PHE A 14 -4.52 3.63 12.79
C PHE A 14 -3.07 3.19 12.62
N LEU A 15 -2.88 1.99 12.09
CA LEU A 15 -1.60 1.28 11.99
C LEU A 15 -1.06 1.37 10.56
N VAL A 16 0.16 1.89 10.39
CA VAL A 16 0.78 2.04 9.06
C VAL A 16 2.16 1.39 9.01
N LYS A 17 2.46 0.71 7.91
CA LYS A 17 3.74 0.02 7.70
C LYS A 17 4.95 0.96 7.56
N GLN A 18 4.77 2.15 7.01
CA GLN A 18 5.88 3.03 6.61
C GLN A 18 5.57 4.50 6.97
N PRO A 19 5.67 4.88 8.26
CA PRO A 19 5.30 6.21 8.73
C PRO A 19 6.13 7.34 8.10
N GLU A 20 7.29 7.02 7.53
CA GLU A 20 8.17 7.96 6.82
C GLU A 20 7.58 8.43 5.48
N GLU A 21 6.66 7.67 4.88
CA GLU A 21 6.08 8.05 3.60
C GLU A 21 5.00 9.13 3.77
N PRO A 22 5.04 10.21 2.96
CA PRO A 22 4.01 11.25 2.99
C PRO A 22 2.58 10.74 2.73
N TRP A 23 2.45 9.59 2.06
CA TRP A 23 1.17 8.90 1.87
C TRP A 23 0.51 8.57 3.21
N PHE A 24 1.20 7.82 4.07
CA PHE A 24 0.70 7.42 5.39
C PHE A 24 0.57 8.58 6.36
N GLN A 25 1.43 9.60 6.25
CA GLN A 25 1.26 10.84 7.03
C GLN A 25 -0.03 11.57 6.67
N THR A 26 -0.40 11.56 5.39
CA THR A 26 -1.66 12.13 4.92
C THR A 26 -2.84 11.33 5.47
N GLU A 27 -2.78 10.00 5.42
CA GLU A 27 -3.83 9.15 6.00
C GLU A 27 -4.04 9.44 7.49
N TRP A 28 -2.96 9.51 8.28
CA TRP A 28 -3.05 9.88 9.70
C TRP A 28 -3.66 11.25 9.92
N LYS A 29 -3.29 12.26 9.11
CA LYS A 29 -3.86 13.60 9.22
C LYS A 29 -5.37 13.61 8.96
N PHE A 30 -5.84 12.83 7.98
CA PHE A 30 -7.27 12.72 7.68
C PHE A 30 -8.02 11.83 8.68
N ALA A 31 -7.36 10.83 9.27
CA ALA A 31 -7.89 10.06 10.38
C ALA A 31 -8.10 10.96 11.61
N ASP A 32 -7.12 11.79 11.97
CA ASP A 32 -7.24 12.78 13.06
C ASP A 32 -8.41 13.74 12.80
N LYS A 33 -8.59 14.18 11.55
CA LYS A 33 -9.71 15.02 11.16
C LYS A 33 -11.05 14.29 11.39
N ALA A 34 -11.16 13.04 10.93
CA ALA A 34 -12.36 12.23 11.16
C ALA A 34 -12.64 12.02 12.66
N GLY A 35 -11.60 11.81 13.47
CA GLY A 35 -11.73 11.72 14.92
C GLY A 35 -12.29 12.98 15.55
N LYS A 36 -11.84 14.16 15.10
CA LYS A 36 -12.39 15.45 15.54
C LYS A 36 -13.84 15.65 15.11
N ASP A 37 -14.16 15.32 13.86
CA ASP A 37 -15.48 15.53 13.27
C ASP A 37 -16.54 14.58 13.88
N LEU A 38 -16.14 13.37 14.30
CA LEU A 38 -17.04 12.30 14.75
C LEU A 38 -16.91 11.97 16.25
N GLY A 39 -16.01 12.63 16.98
CA GLY A 39 -15.89 12.48 18.45
C GLY A 39 -15.16 11.22 18.91
N PHE A 40 -14.05 10.84 18.27
CA PHE A 40 -13.18 9.75 18.70
C PHE A 40 -11.69 10.12 18.63
N GLU A 41 -10.87 9.43 19.41
CA GLU A 41 -9.42 9.60 19.43
C GLU A 41 -8.74 8.57 18.51
N VAL A 42 -7.72 9.00 17.77
CA VAL A 42 -6.93 8.14 16.88
C VAL A 42 -5.58 7.82 17.53
N ILE A 43 -5.35 6.53 17.81
CA ILE A 43 -4.07 6.02 18.27
C ILE A 43 -3.24 5.62 17.05
N LYS A 44 -2.23 6.44 16.73
CA LYS A 44 -1.36 6.25 15.56
C LYS A 44 -0.15 5.41 15.93
N ILE A 45 0.05 4.28 15.24
CA ILE A 45 1.16 3.35 15.53
C ILE A 45 1.84 2.95 14.23
N ALA A 46 3.18 2.98 14.21
CA ALA A 46 3.97 2.45 13.12
C ALA A 46 4.17 0.94 13.28
N VAL A 47 3.92 0.18 12.20
CA VAL A 47 4.00 -1.29 12.19
C VAL A 47 4.83 -1.79 11.00
N PRO A 48 6.15 -1.53 10.96
CA PRO A 48 6.99 -1.86 9.81
C PRO A 48 7.27 -3.37 9.64
N ASP A 49 6.95 -4.18 10.65
CA ASP A 49 7.17 -5.62 10.64
C ASP A 49 6.06 -6.36 11.42
N GLY A 50 6.03 -7.69 11.30
CA GLY A 50 4.99 -8.51 11.89
C GLY A 50 4.98 -8.55 13.41
N GLU A 51 6.14 -8.48 14.05
CA GLU A 51 6.25 -8.45 15.52
C GLU A 51 5.64 -7.16 16.06
N LYS A 52 6.05 -6.01 15.52
CA LYS A 52 5.50 -4.71 15.88
C LYS A 52 4.01 -4.61 15.56
N THR A 53 3.55 -5.26 14.49
CA THR A 53 2.11 -5.32 14.18
C THR A 53 1.33 -6.00 15.29
N LEU A 54 1.76 -7.19 15.73
CA LEU A 54 1.04 -7.95 16.75
C LEU A 54 1.12 -7.28 18.13
N ASN A 55 2.28 -6.71 18.47
CA ASN A 55 2.46 -5.96 19.72
C ASN A 55 1.65 -4.65 19.74
N ALA A 56 1.51 -3.97 18.59
CA ALA A 56 0.68 -2.78 18.47
C ALA A 56 -0.81 -3.10 18.74
N ILE A 57 -1.29 -4.25 18.28
CA ILE A 57 -2.67 -4.70 18.57
C ILE A 57 -2.85 -4.95 20.07
N ASP A 58 -1.85 -5.53 20.75
CA ASP A 58 -1.90 -5.68 22.21
C ASP A 58 -1.92 -4.32 22.92
N SER A 59 -1.12 -3.36 22.45
CA SER A 59 -1.10 -1.99 23.00
C SER A 59 -2.43 -1.26 22.80
N LEU A 60 -3.10 -1.47 21.67
CA LEU A 60 -4.44 -0.93 21.40
C LEU A 60 -5.48 -1.51 22.36
N ALA A 61 -5.45 -2.83 22.57
CA ALA A 61 -6.33 -3.51 23.50
C ALA A 61 -6.14 -2.98 24.93
N ALA A 62 -4.88 -2.85 25.38
CA ALA A 62 -4.54 -2.28 26.68
C ALA A 62 -5.00 -0.82 26.84
N SER A 63 -5.05 -0.07 25.73
CA SER A 63 -5.52 1.32 25.69
C SER A 63 -7.04 1.46 25.60
N GLY A 64 -7.78 0.34 25.54
CA GLY A 64 -9.24 0.30 25.45
C GLY A 64 -9.82 0.60 24.07
N ALA A 65 -9.01 0.51 23.00
CA ALA A 65 -9.47 0.75 21.64
C ALA A 65 -10.53 -0.28 21.21
N LYS A 66 -11.53 0.17 20.44
CA LYS A 66 -12.64 -0.70 19.97
C LYS A 66 -12.44 -1.28 18.57
N GLY A 67 -11.37 -0.85 17.90
CA GLY A 67 -11.03 -1.29 16.57
C GLY A 67 -9.86 -0.51 16.00
N PHE A 68 -9.41 -0.91 14.82
CA PHE A 68 -8.33 -0.23 14.14
C PHE A 68 -8.41 -0.39 12.62
N VAL A 69 -7.86 0.62 11.94
CA VAL A 69 -7.51 0.57 10.52
C VAL A 69 -6.05 0.16 10.42
N ILE A 70 -5.70 -0.67 9.44
CA ILE A 70 -4.32 -1.14 9.27
C ILE A 70 -3.92 -1.27 7.79
N CYS A 71 -2.76 -0.70 7.45
CA CYS A 71 -1.97 -1.08 6.29
C CYS A 71 -0.87 -2.05 6.77
N THR A 72 -1.04 -3.34 6.48
CA THR A 72 -0.15 -4.38 7.00
C THR A 72 1.22 -4.36 6.31
N PRO A 73 2.34 -4.58 7.04
CA PRO A 73 3.66 -4.71 6.42
C PRO A 73 3.80 -6.00 5.59
N ASP A 74 2.98 -7.02 5.87
CA ASP A 74 2.91 -8.26 5.11
C ASP A 74 1.44 -8.73 4.99
N PRO A 75 0.88 -8.86 3.77
CA PRO A 75 -0.46 -9.39 3.53
C PRO A 75 -0.75 -10.74 4.21
N LYS A 76 0.27 -11.59 4.40
CA LYS A 76 0.13 -12.93 5.01
C LYS A 76 -0.16 -12.89 6.51
N LEU A 77 0.08 -11.75 7.17
CA LEU A 77 -0.26 -11.55 8.58
C LEU A 77 -1.78 -11.48 8.83
N GLY A 78 -2.59 -11.35 7.77
CA GLY A 78 -4.03 -11.11 7.89
C GLY A 78 -4.76 -12.08 8.81
N SER A 79 -4.42 -13.37 8.77
CA SER A 79 -5.04 -14.37 9.66
C SER A 79 -4.68 -14.15 11.15
N ALA A 80 -3.43 -13.79 11.44
CA ALA A 80 -2.98 -13.51 12.80
C ALA A 80 -3.57 -12.21 13.34
N ILE A 81 -3.65 -11.16 12.50
CA ILE A 81 -4.27 -9.87 12.83
C ILE A 81 -5.75 -10.07 13.17
N VAL A 82 -6.50 -10.78 12.32
CA VAL A 82 -7.94 -11.04 12.55
C VAL A 82 -8.16 -11.89 13.80
N ALA A 83 -7.34 -12.92 14.02
CA ALA A 83 -7.45 -13.76 15.22
C ALA A 83 -7.20 -12.95 16.50
N LYS A 84 -6.15 -12.13 16.54
CA LYS A 84 -5.80 -11.29 17.70
C LYS A 84 -6.86 -10.21 17.94
N ALA A 85 -7.33 -9.53 16.90
CA ALA A 85 -8.39 -8.55 17.02
C ALA A 85 -9.70 -9.17 17.56
N ARG A 86 -10.07 -10.36 17.08
CA ARG A 86 -11.23 -11.10 17.61
C ARG A 86 -11.06 -11.45 19.08
N GLY A 87 -9.87 -11.86 19.50
CA GLY A 87 -9.56 -12.14 20.91
C GLY A 87 -9.77 -10.93 21.84
N TYR A 88 -9.67 -9.72 21.31
CA TYR A 88 -9.90 -8.46 22.03
C TYR A 88 -11.23 -7.77 21.70
N ASP A 89 -12.13 -8.43 20.96
CA ASP A 89 -13.39 -7.87 20.42
C ASP A 89 -13.20 -6.54 19.63
N MET A 90 -12.03 -6.38 19.02
CA MET A 90 -11.72 -5.23 18.17
C MET A 90 -12.18 -5.46 16.73
N LYS A 91 -12.78 -4.44 16.12
CA LYS A 91 -13.13 -4.44 14.69
C LYS A 91 -11.91 -4.05 13.85
N VAL A 92 -11.79 -4.62 12.64
CA VAL A 92 -10.62 -4.42 11.76
C VAL A 92 -11.08 -3.97 10.39
N ILE A 93 -10.42 -2.93 9.87
CA ILE A 93 -10.52 -2.50 8.47
C ILE A 93 -9.10 -2.48 7.88
N ALA A 94 -8.92 -3.08 6.72
CA ALA A 94 -7.67 -2.99 5.97
C ALA A 94 -7.69 -1.75 5.07
N VAL A 95 -6.56 -1.06 4.97
CA VAL A 95 -6.33 0.03 4.02
C VAL A 95 -5.10 -0.27 3.16
N ASP A 96 -5.17 0.08 1.87
CA ASP A 96 -4.18 -0.14 0.81
C ASP A 96 -3.89 -1.61 0.47
N ASP A 97 -3.41 -2.38 1.44
CA ASP A 97 -2.88 -3.72 1.26
C ASP A 97 -3.87 -4.79 1.74
N GLN A 98 -4.44 -5.52 0.78
CA GLN A 98 -5.41 -6.58 1.06
C GLN A 98 -4.76 -7.76 1.79
N PHE A 99 -5.43 -8.24 2.84
CA PHE A 99 -5.01 -9.45 3.55
C PHE A 99 -5.16 -10.69 2.68
N VAL A 100 -4.22 -11.62 2.84
CA VAL A 100 -4.30 -12.94 2.22
C VAL A 100 -4.19 -14.04 3.27
N ASN A 101 -4.81 -15.18 2.99
CA ASN A 101 -4.65 -16.36 3.82
C ASN A 101 -3.33 -17.09 3.52
N ALA A 102 -3.05 -18.18 4.25
CA ALA A 102 -1.84 -18.99 4.06
C ALA A 102 -1.63 -19.53 2.64
N LYS A 103 -2.71 -19.62 1.82
CA LYS A 103 -2.66 -20.04 0.42
C LYS A 103 -2.49 -18.86 -0.56
N GLY A 104 -2.28 -17.65 -0.05
CA GLY A 104 -2.17 -16.42 -0.85
C GLY A 104 -3.50 -15.95 -1.46
N LYS A 105 -4.65 -16.50 -1.02
CA LYS A 105 -5.96 -16.03 -1.50
C LYS A 105 -6.45 -14.84 -0.66
N PRO A 106 -7.09 -13.84 -1.28
CA PRO A 106 -7.71 -12.73 -0.58
C PRO A 106 -8.62 -13.16 0.58
N MET A 107 -8.59 -12.41 1.67
CA MET A 107 -9.52 -12.54 2.79
C MET A 107 -10.70 -11.58 2.62
N ASP A 108 -11.66 -11.94 1.76
CA ASP A 108 -12.78 -11.08 1.36
C ASP A 108 -13.76 -10.71 2.49
N THR A 109 -13.61 -11.33 3.66
CA THR A 109 -14.43 -11.04 4.85
C THR A 109 -13.95 -9.82 5.64
N VAL A 110 -12.74 -9.32 5.38
CA VAL A 110 -12.20 -8.12 6.04
C VAL A 110 -12.51 -6.92 5.14
N PRO A 111 -13.22 -5.89 5.62
CA PRO A 111 -13.45 -4.68 4.86
C PRO A 111 -12.13 -4.07 4.39
N LEU A 112 -12.06 -3.72 3.11
CA LEU A 112 -10.88 -3.16 2.47
C LEU A 112 -11.23 -1.83 1.81
N VAL A 113 -10.46 -0.80 2.11
CA VAL A 113 -10.43 0.46 1.35
C VAL A 113 -9.10 0.52 0.60
N MET A 114 -9.16 0.56 -0.74
CA MET A 114 -7.96 0.61 -1.56
C MET A 114 -8.14 1.50 -2.79
N MET A 115 -7.03 1.96 -3.35
CA MET A 115 -7.03 2.65 -4.63
C MET A 115 -7.40 1.72 -5.79
N ALA A 116 -7.91 2.28 -6.89
CA ALA A 116 -8.18 1.55 -8.14
C ALA A 116 -6.86 1.20 -8.88
N ALA A 117 -6.09 0.27 -8.31
CA ALA A 117 -4.71 -0.05 -8.68
C ALA A 117 -4.50 -0.27 -10.19
N THR A 118 -5.33 -1.09 -10.83
CA THR A 118 -5.20 -1.35 -12.28
C THR A 118 -5.43 -0.09 -13.10
N LYS A 119 -6.46 0.71 -12.79
CA LYS A 119 -6.78 1.93 -13.54
C LYS A 119 -5.72 3.02 -13.37
N ILE A 120 -5.15 3.15 -12.18
CA ILE A 120 -4.01 4.04 -11.95
C ILE A 120 -2.79 3.55 -12.72
N GLY A 121 -2.53 2.23 -12.75
CA GLY A 121 -1.49 1.63 -13.57
C GLY A 121 -1.67 1.92 -15.06
N GLU A 122 -2.85 1.63 -15.62
CA GLU A 122 -3.19 1.95 -17.02
C GLU A 122 -2.93 3.43 -17.33
N ARG A 123 -3.36 4.33 -16.44
CA ARG A 123 -3.15 5.77 -16.61
C ARG A 123 -1.67 6.14 -16.60
N GLN A 124 -0.88 5.54 -15.71
CA GLN A 124 0.57 5.73 -15.68
C GLN A 124 1.19 5.35 -17.04
N GLY A 125 0.87 4.17 -17.58
CA GLY A 125 1.37 3.73 -18.88
C GLY A 125 0.98 4.67 -20.02
N GLN A 126 -0.27 5.15 -20.03
CA GLN A 126 -0.77 6.12 -21.01
C GLN A 126 0.00 7.44 -20.98
N GLU A 127 0.22 8.02 -19.78
CA GLU A 127 0.94 9.29 -19.64
C GLU A 127 2.43 9.15 -19.96
N LEU A 128 3.05 8.02 -19.59
CA LEU A 128 4.42 7.70 -19.98
C LEU A 128 4.59 7.66 -21.50
N TYR A 129 3.67 6.99 -22.20
CA TYR A 129 3.69 6.93 -23.65
C TYR A 129 3.46 8.31 -24.28
N LYS A 130 2.49 9.07 -23.77
CA LYS A 130 2.20 10.43 -24.24
C LYS A 130 3.42 11.33 -24.12
N GLU A 131 4.14 11.26 -23.00
CA GLU A 131 5.36 12.06 -22.79
C GLU A 131 6.50 11.60 -23.69
N MET A 132 6.67 10.29 -23.91
CA MET A 132 7.65 9.75 -24.87
C MET A 132 7.40 10.28 -26.29
N GLN A 133 6.14 10.27 -26.74
CA GLN A 133 5.74 10.81 -28.05
C GLN A 133 5.98 12.33 -28.13
N LYS A 134 5.63 13.07 -27.08
CA LYS A 134 5.86 14.53 -27.00
C LYS A 134 7.34 14.89 -27.13
N ARG A 135 8.23 14.05 -26.62
CA ARG A 135 9.69 14.21 -26.72
C ARG A 135 10.29 13.69 -28.03
N GLY A 136 9.49 13.09 -28.91
CA GLY A 136 9.95 12.54 -30.18
C GLY A 136 10.97 11.41 -30.04
N TRP A 137 10.93 10.64 -28.95
CA TRP A 137 11.88 9.55 -28.74
C TRP A 137 11.64 8.40 -29.72
N ASP A 138 12.71 7.92 -30.36
CA ASP A 138 12.61 6.73 -31.19
C ASP A 138 12.36 5.50 -30.28
N VAL A 139 11.26 4.81 -30.57
CA VAL A 139 10.86 3.58 -29.91
C VAL A 139 11.94 2.50 -30.04
N LYS A 140 12.71 2.48 -31.13
CA LYS A 140 13.78 1.49 -31.37
C LYS A 140 14.96 1.64 -30.39
N GLU A 141 15.15 2.84 -29.85
CA GLU A 141 16.23 3.19 -28.90
C GLU A 141 15.70 3.44 -27.48
N SER A 142 14.40 3.22 -27.27
CA SER A 142 13.73 3.43 -25.99
C SER A 142 13.38 2.09 -25.35
N ALA A 143 13.43 2.06 -24.02
CA ALA A 143 13.00 0.91 -23.24
C ALA A 143 12.28 1.35 -21.96
N VAL A 144 11.43 0.46 -21.45
CA VAL A 144 10.72 0.56 -20.19
C VAL A 144 11.49 -0.24 -19.15
N MET A 145 11.79 0.40 -18.02
CA MET A 145 12.24 -0.30 -16.83
C MET A 145 11.04 -0.49 -15.91
N ALA A 146 10.63 -1.74 -15.71
CA ALA A 146 9.55 -2.10 -14.80
C ALA A 146 10.13 -2.69 -13.52
N ILE A 147 10.07 -1.93 -12.43
CA ILE A 147 10.47 -2.39 -11.09
C ILE A 147 9.22 -2.96 -10.43
N THR A 148 9.23 -4.25 -10.12
CA THR A 148 8.03 -4.97 -9.67
C THR A 148 8.17 -5.49 -8.24
N ALA A 149 7.06 -5.46 -7.51
CA ALA A 149 6.85 -6.16 -6.23
C ALA A 149 5.60 -7.04 -6.39
N ASN A 150 5.76 -8.24 -6.96
CA ASN A 150 4.64 -9.06 -7.44
C ASN A 150 3.92 -9.82 -6.32
N GLU A 151 4.60 -9.97 -5.19
CA GLU A 151 4.09 -10.56 -3.95
C GLU A 151 2.98 -9.69 -3.34
N LEU A 152 3.00 -8.39 -3.63
CA LEU A 152 1.98 -7.44 -3.20
C LEU A 152 0.96 -7.18 -4.31
N ASP A 153 -0.29 -7.62 -4.10
CA ASP A 153 -1.35 -7.57 -5.12
C ASP A 153 -1.59 -6.16 -5.69
N THR A 154 -1.64 -5.13 -4.84
CA THR A 154 -1.83 -3.74 -5.28
C THR A 154 -0.67 -3.23 -6.15
N ALA A 155 0.57 -3.62 -5.85
CA ALA A 155 1.75 -3.25 -6.65
C ALA A 155 1.80 -4.03 -7.97
N ARG A 156 1.48 -5.32 -7.93
CA ARG A 156 1.34 -6.17 -9.12
C ARG A 156 0.30 -5.60 -10.09
N ARG A 157 -0.89 -5.23 -9.60
CA ARG A 157 -1.97 -4.66 -10.44
C ARG A 157 -1.56 -3.34 -11.09
N ARG A 158 -0.87 -2.46 -10.35
CA ARG A 158 -0.36 -1.17 -10.87
C ARG A 158 0.68 -1.39 -11.98
N THR A 159 1.70 -2.18 -11.71
CA THR A 159 2.77 -2.45 -12.69
C THR A 159 2.27 -3.19 -13.91
N THR A 160 1.38 -4.17 -13.73
CA THR A 160 0.76 -4.91 -14.84
C THR A 160 -0.09 -3.99 -15.70
N GLY A 161 -0.98 -3.18 -15.09
CA GLY A 161 -1.81 -2.23 -15.84
C GLY A 161 -0.99 -1.20 -16.63
N SER A 162 0.11 -0.72 -16.06
CA SER A 162 1.03 0.20 -16.74
C SER A 162 1.73 -0.45 -17.93
N MET A 163 2.25 -1.67 -17.75
CA MET A 163 2.83 -2.44 -18.85
C MET A 163 1.81 -2.76 -19.94
N ASP A 164 0.57 -3.11 -19.57
CA ASP A 164 -0.49 -3.42 -20.52
C ASP A 164 -0.89 -2.20 -21.35
N ALA A 165 -0.97 -1.01 -20.73
CA ALA A 165 -1.20 0.24 -21.46
C ALA A 165 -0.04 0.65 -22.38
N LEU A 166 1.19 0.20 -22.09
CA LEU A 166 2.38 0.45 -22.91
C LEU A 166 2.55 -0.58 -24.05
N LYS A 167 1.91 -1.76 -23.96
CA LYS A 167 1.96 -2.79 -25.01
C LYS A 167 1.15 -2.32 -26.23
N ARG A 168 1.78 -2.34 -27.41
CA ARG A 168 1.10 -2.13 -28.70
C ARG A 168 0.82 -3.48 -29.39
N PRO A 169 -0.29 -3.62 -30.14
CA PRO A 169 -0.60 -4.83 -30.91
C PRO A 169 0.47 -5.20 -31.95
N ASP A 170 1.23 -4.23 -32.45
CA ASP A 170 2.18 -4.38 -33.58
C ASP A 170 3.66 -4.24 -33.20
N SER A 171 4.00 -4.04 -31.91
CA SER A 171 5.41 -3.95 -31.52
C SER A 171 6.02 -5.35 -31.41
N ARG A 172 6.67 -5.79 -32.50
CA ARG A 172 7.54 -6.97 -32.57
C ARG A 172 8.39 -7.11 -31.28
N LYS A 173 8.00 -8.11 -30.49
CA LYS A 173 8.76 -8.88 -29.47
C LYS A 173 9.91 -8.16 -28.75
N ASN A 174 9.73 -7.99 -27.43
CA ASN A 174 10.72 -8.22 -26.37
C ASN A 174 11.92 -7.26 -26.18
N LYS A 175 12.12 -6.19 -26.94
CA LYS A 175 13.19 -5.21 -26.60
C LYS A 175 12.77 -4.09 -25.64
N PHE A 176 11.47 -3.95 -25.38
CA PHE A 176 10.91 -2.73 -24.78
C PHE A 176 10.73 -2.79 -23.25
N ILE A 177 10.88 -3.93 -22.57
CA ILE A 177 10.65 -4.02 -21.11
C ILE A 177 11.76 -4.80 -20.43
N ARG A 178 12.55 -4.14 -19.58
CA ARG A 178 13.52 -4.80 -18.69
C ARG A 178 12.90 -4.91 -17.30
N TYR A 179 12.71 -6.15 -16.85
CA TYR A 179 12.22 -6.47 -15.52
C TYR A 179 13.36 -6.42 -14.52
N LEU A 180 13.20 -5.63 -13.46
CA LEU A 180 14.05 -5.69 -12.29
C LEU A 180 13.18 -6.14 -11.10
N PRO A 181 13.17 -7.45 -10.79
CA PRO A 181 12.48 -7.94 -9.61
C PRO A 181 13.23 -7.47 -8.35
N ASN A 182 12.49 -6.98 -7.36
CA ASN A 182 12.99 -6.77 -5.99
C ASN A 182 14.32 -6.01 -5.89
N LEU A 183 14.30 -4.71 -6.21
CA LEU A 183 15.43 -3.80 -5.93
C LEU A 183 15.52 -3.53 -4.42
N THR A 184 16.16 -4.43 -3.67
CA THR A 184 16.79 -4.12 -2.38
C THR A 184 18.20 -3.59 -2.64
N THR A 185 18.37 -2.27 -2.72
CA THR A 185 19.72 -1.68 -2.78
C THR A 185 20.38 -1.71 -1.40
N SER A 186 21.60 -2.23 -1.32
CA SER A 186 22.41 -2.42 -0.11
C SER A 186 22.92 -1.13 0.57
N ARG A 187 22.41 0.04 0.20
CA ARG A 187 22.81 1.34 0.76
C ARG A 187 21.59 2.25 0.94
N GLY A 188 21.11 2.33 2.18
CA GLY A 188 20.04 3.24 2.59
C GLY A 188 18.66 2.80 2.11
N HIS A 189 17.69 2.81 3.01
CA HIS A 189 16.28 2.55 2.72
C HIS A 189 15.78 3.42 1.56
N LEU A 190 15.69 2.86 0.37
CA LEU A 190 14.65 3.20 -0.60
C LEU A 190 13.57 2.16 -0.38
N THR A 191 12.75 2.41 0.63
CA THR A 191 11.50 1.70 0.85
C THR A 191 10.56 2.04 -0.32
N LEU A 192 10.70 1.27 -1.40
CA LEU A 192 9.94 1.39 -2.64
C LEU A 192 8.60 0.62 -2.74
N PRO A 193 8.04 -0.07 -1.71
CA PRO A 193 6.90 -0.96 -1.96
C PRO A 193 5.58 -0.21 -2.25
N THR A 194 5.43 1.06 -1.89
CA THR A 194 4.22 1.84 -2.25
C THR A 194 4.35 2.61 -3.55
N GLN A 195 5.56 2.89 -4.03
CA GLN A 195 5.80 3.62 -5.27
C GLN A 195 6.41 2.71 -6.33
N CYS A 196 5.56 2.07 -7.12
CA CYS A 196 5.99 1.48 -8.39
C CYS A 196 6.41 2.60 -9.35
N TRP A 197 7.70 2.89 -9.39
CA TRP A 197 8.29 3.82 -10.34
C TRP A 197 8.45 3.16 -11.71
N PHE A 198 7.96 3.85 -12.73
CA PHE A 198 8.33 3.63 -14.12
C PHE A 198 9.11 4.84 -14.59
N ASN A 199 10.30 4.61 -15.12
CA ASN A 199 11.08 5.64 -15.79
C ASN A 199 11.36 5.17 -17.21
N ILE A 200 10.80 5.84 -18.21
CA ILE A 200 11.27 5.68 -19.58
C ILE A 200 12.54 6.52 -19.67
N ARG A 201 13.70 5.88 -19.83
CA ARG A 201 14.95 6.55 -20.12
C ARG A 201 15.33 6.26 -21.57
N LYS A 202 15.79 7.28 -22.29
CA LYS A 202 16.60 7.08 -23.49
C LYS A 202 17.88 6.38 -23.05
N LEU A 203 18.05 5.12 -23.44
CA LEU A 203 19.32 4.43 -23.25
C LEU A 203 20.22 4.89 -24.39
N ASN A 204 21.13 5.84 -24.12
CA ASN A 204 22.25 6.08 -25.02
C ASN A 204 23.19 4.88 -24.89
N ILE A 205 22.87 3.81 -25.61
CA ILE A 205 23.80 2.69 -25.80
C ILE A 205 24.68 3.10 -26.98
N GLY A 206 25.70 3.90 -26.68
CA GLY A 206 26.84 4.16 -27.55
C GLY A 206 28.01 3.30 -27.09
#